data_AF-A0A7X2MY49-F1
#
_entry.id   AF-A0A7X2MY49-F1
#
_cell.length_a   1.000
_cell.length_b   1.000
_cell.length_c   1.000
_cell.angle_alpha   90.00
_cell.angle_beta   90.00
_cell.angle_gamma   90.00
#
_symmetry.space_group_name_H-M   'P 1'
#
loop_
_entity.id
_entity.type
_entity.pdbx_description
1 polymer ?
#
loop_
_entity_poly.entity_id
_entity_poly.type
_entity_poly.pdbx_seq_one_letter_code
_entity_poly.pdbx_strand_id
1 'polypeptide(L)'
;MRVNFTKKQFKNLIYLCALGAQIIQNSEEEINNKEKIEVLEYILSYYKDDVELDLSNTKNLEDVVEKIIGSSSALEECIDNYNENTFWSILSAKMASRDIMDELDNCIEEGKNYAEYIDKRKKLQRRYLREFKRGNYENDNLPY
;
A
#
# COMPACT_ATOMS: atom_id res chain seq x y z
N MET A 1 -14.82 27.41 -3.57
CA MET A 1 -14.75 26.92 -2.17
C MET A 1 -13.38 27.28 -1.62
N ARG A 2 -13.26 27.83 -0.40
CA ARG A 2 -11.96 28.14 0.22
C ARG A 2 -11.77 27.22 1.42
N VAL A 3 -10.70 26.44 1.42
CA VAL A 3 -10.31 25.55 2.53
C VAL A 3 -9.05 26.13 3.15
N ASN A 4 -9.09 26.41 4.45
CA ASN A 4 -7.95 26.97 5.18
C ASN A 4 -7.29 25.85 6.00
N PHE A 5 -6.01 25.58 5.74
CA PHE A 5 -5.22 24.64 6.52
C PHE A 5 -4.37 25.37 7.56
N THR A 6 -4.24 24.79 8.76
CA THR A 6 -3.15 25.15 9.68
C THR A 6 -1.81 24.67 9.14
N LYS A 7 -0.70 25.25 9.59
CA LYS A 7 0.67 24.81 9.21
C LYS A 7 0.87 23.30 9.40
N LYS A 8 0.40 22.75 10.52
CA LYS A 8 0.48 21.31 10.82
C LYS A 8 -0.34 20.46 9.86
N GLN A 9 -1.57 20.86 9.56
CA GLN A 9 -2.43 20.14 8.62
C GLN A 9 -1.86 20.17 7.20
N PHE A 10 -1.28 21.30 6.81
CA PHE A 10 -0.67 21.45 5.49
C PHE A 10 0.60 20.60 5.36
N LYS A 11 1.45 20.53 6.40
CA LYS A 11 2.58 19.60 6.45
C LYS A 11 2.14 18.14 6.31
N ASN A 12 1.05 17.76 6.98
CA ASN A 12 0.50 16.41 6.85
C ASN A 12 -0.05 16.14 5.43
N LEU A 13 -0.67 17.14 4.80
CA LEU A 13 -1.13 17.02 3.41
C LEU A 13 0.03 16.74 2.47
N ILE A 14 1.13 17.49 2.61
CA ILE A 14 2.35 17.28 1.84
C ILE A 14 2.90 15.85 2.04
N TYR A 15 2.92 15.36 3.28
CA TYR A 15 3.36 14.00 3.58
C TYR A 15 2.49 12.93 2.89
N LEU A 16 1.17 13.10 2.91
CA LEU A 16 0.23 12.20 2.23
C LEU A 16 0.38 12.25 0.70
N CYS A 17 0.58 13.43 0.15
CA CYS A 17 0.82 13.65 -1.28
C CYS A 17 2.09 12.92 -1.75
N ALA A 18 3.17 13.01 -0.99
CA ALA A 18 4.43 12.33 -1.29
C ALA A 18 4.32 10.80 -1.15
N LEU A 19 3.60 10.28 -0.15
CA LEU A 19 3.28 8.85 -0.05
C LEU A 19 2.54 8.35 -1.31
N GLY A 20 1.52 9.09 -1.75
CA GLY A 20 0.79 8.77 -2.97
C GLY A 20 1.67 8.79 -4.22
N ALA A 21 2.56 9.78 -4.32
CA ALA A 21 3.54 9.89 -5.39
C ALA A 21 4.46 8.66 -5.46
N GLN A 22 4.98 8.21 -4.32
CA GLN A 22 5.86 7.04 -4.23
C GLN A 22 5.13 5.73 -4.59
N ILE A 23 3.88 5.55 -4.15
CA ILE A 23 3.07 4.38 -4.53
C ILE A 23 2.82 4.35 -6.04
N ILE A 24 2.46 5.49 -6.63
CA ILE A 24 2.21 5.60 -8.07
C ILE A 24 3.47 5.32 -8.89
N GLN A 25 4.64 5.78 -8.41
CA GLN A 25 5.92 5.49 -9.04
C GLN A 25 6.25 4.00 -8.99
N ASN A 26 5.94 3.33 -7.87
CA ASN A 26 6.23 1.91 -7.66
C ASN A 26 5.20 0.98 -8.32
N SER A 27 4.02 1.48 -8.70
CA SER A 27 3.10 0.72 -9.54
C SER A 27 3.62 0.72 -10.98
N GLU A 28 3.94 -0.46 -11.53
CA GLU A 28 4.40 -0.66 -12.92
C GLU A 28 3.38 -0.22 -14.00
N GLU A 29 2.31 0.49 -13.64
CA GLU A 29 1.40 1.08 -14.61
C GLU A 29 2.12 2.22 -15.34
N GLU A 30 2.15 2.19 -16.68
CA GLU A 30 2.52 3.33 -17.53
C GLU A 30 1.47 4.45 -17.38
N ILE A 31 1.46 5.10 -16.23
CA ILE A 31 0.60 6.23 -16.00
C ILE A 31 1.32 7.46 -16.53
N ASN A 32 0.63 8.26 -17.33
CA ASN A 32 1.10 9.59 -17.69
C ASN A 32 1.25 10.44 -16.42
N ASN A 33 2.46 10.46 -15.85
CA ASN A 33 2.74 11.07 -14.56
C ASN A 33 2.69 12.60 -14.59
N LYS A 34 2.58 13.21 -15.79
CA LYS A 34 2.62 14.66 -15.96
C LYS A 34 1.55 15.40 -15.18
N GLU A 35 0.28 15.02 -15.33
CA GLU A 35 -0.83 15.67 -14.61
C GLU A 35 -0.70 15.53 -13.09
N LYS A 36 -0.20 14.39 -12.63
CA LYS A 36 0.00 14.11 -11.19
C LYS A 36 1.13 14.95 -10.61
N ILE A 37 2.23 15.09 -11.35
CA ILE A 37 3.36 15.96 -10.99
C ILE A 37 2.90 17.42 -10.95
N GLU A 38 2.16 17.90 -11.95
CA GLU A 38 1.62 19.27 -11.98
C GLU A 38 0.73 19.58 -10.77
N VAL A 39 -0.12 18.63 -10.35
CA VAL A 39 -0.94 18.78 -9.14
C VAL A 39 -0.08 18.85 -7.87
N LEU A 40 0.96 18.01 -7.77
CA LEU A 40 1.87 18.03 -6.62
C LEU A 40 2.65 19.35 -6.56
N GLU A 41 3.20 19.81 -7.68
CA GLU A 41 3.86 21.10 -7.80
C GLU A 41 2.93 22.25 -7.39
N TYR A 42 1.67 22.22 -7.86
CA TYR A 42 0.67 23.20 -7.47
C TYR A 42 0.43 23.21 -5.96
N ILE A 43 0.23 22.05 -5.34
CA ILE A 43 0.05 21.93 -3.88
C ILE A 43 1.29 22.47 -3.15
N LEU A 44 2.50 22.13 -3.61
CA LEU A 44 3.76 22.53 -2.99
C LEU A 44 4.05 24.02 -3.16
N SER A 45 3.55 24.67 -4.21
CA SER A 45 3.70 26.12 -4.42
C SER A 45 3.13 26.98 -3.28
N TYR A 46 2.22 26.42 -2.48
CA TYR A 46 1.65 27.06 -1.29
C TYR A 46 2.50 26.86 -0.02
N TYR A 47 3.54 26.01 -0.07
CA TYR A 47 4.50 25.79 1.01
C TYR A 47 5.67 26.78 0.93
N LYS A 48 5.43 28.05 1.30
CA LYS A 48 6.46 29.11 1.18
C LYS A 48 7.36 29.28 2.40
N ASP A 49 7.07 28.61 3.51
CA ASP A 49 7.55 29.06 4.83
C ASP A 49 8.77 28.29 5.37
N ASP A 50 9.21 27.17 4.80
CA ASP A 50 10.28 26.36 5.44
C ASP A 50 11.34 25.74 4.52
N VAL A 51 11.12 25.62 3.20
CA VAL A 51 12.13 25.07 2.28
C VAL A 51 11.95 25.71 0.90
N GLU A 52 13.00 26.33 0.34
CA GLU A 52 13.08 26.63 -1.10
C GLU A 52 13.14 25.31 -1.87
N LEU A 53 11.99 24.65 -2.02
CA LEU A 53 11.86 23.45 -2.85
C LEU A 53 11.82 23.89 -4.30
N ASP A 54 13.00 24.02 -4.91
CA ASP A 54 13.10 24.19 -6.35
C ASP A 54 12.76 22.87 -7.06
N LEU A 55 11.51 22.77 -7.52
CA LEU A 55 10.98 21.65 -8.29
C LEU A 55 11.08 21.88 -9.81
N SER A 56 11.63 23.01 -10.27
CA SER A 56 11.65 23.36 -11.70
C SER A 56 12.38 22.35 -12.60
N ASN A 57 13.20 21.49 -12.01
CA ASN A 57 13.97 20.45 -12.70
C ASN A 57 13.58 19.01 -12.36
N THR A 58 12.50 18.77 -11.58
CA THR A 58 12.07 17.40 -11.27
C THR A 58 11.39 16.74 -12.46
N LYS A 59 11.91 15.60 -12.91
CA LYS A 59 11.37 14.88 -14.08
C LYS A 59 10.51 13.68 -13.71
N ASN A 60 10.62 13.21 -12.47
CA ASN A 60 9.90 12.06 -11.94
C ASN A 60 9.34 12.39 -10.55
N LEU A 61 8.45 11.53 -10.04
CA LEU A 61 7.85 11.67 -8.72
C LEU A 61 8.86 11.40 -7.58
N GLU A 62 9.90 10.62 -7.86
CA GLU A 62 10.95 10.27 -6.90
C GLU A 62 11.77 11.48 -6.46
N ASP A 63 12.23 12.30 -7.41
CA ASP A 63 12.96 13.55 -7.13
C ASP A 63 12.09 14.52 -6.30
N VAL A 64 10.78 14.52 -6.54
CA VAL A 64 9.81 15.34 -5.79
C VAL A 64 9.70 14.84 -4.35
N VAL A 65 9.53 13.53 -4.15
CA VAL A 65 9.43 12.92 -2.82
C VAL A 65 10.72 13.12 -2.01
N GLU A 66 11.88 12.89 -2.62
CA GLU A 66 13.19 13.04 -1.98
C GLU A 66 13.43 14.48 -1.54
N LYS A 67 13.07 15.47 -2.37
CA LYS A 67 13.17 16.89 -2.00
C LYS A 67 12.24 17.25 -0.84
N ILE A 68 11.00 16.72 -0.82
CA ILE A 68 9.98 17.10 0.17
C ILE A 68 10.25 16.50 1.55
N ILE A 69 10.66 15.23 1.61
CA ILE A 69 10.72 14.47 2.87
C ILE A 69 12.17 14.11 3.23
N GLY A 70 13.14 14.39 2.35
CA GLY A 70 14.50 13.87 2.45
C GLY A 70 14.53 12.38 2.09
N SER A 71 15.71 11.75 2.19
CA SER A 71 15.86 10.29 2.20
C SER A 71 15.15 9.72 3.43
N SER A 72 13.82 9.62 3.36
CA SER A 72 12.98 9.40 4.52
C SER A 72 12.81 7.91 4.75
N SER A 73 13.76 7.36 5.50
CA SER A 73 13.66 6.03 6.10
C SER A 73 12.29 5.75 6.75
N ALA A 74 11.61 6.77 7.28
CA ALA A 74 10.28 6.63 7.89
C ALA A 74 9.14 6.42 6.87
N LEU A 75 9.27 6.93 5.64
CA LEU A 75 8.32 6.64 4.57
C LEU A 75 8.52 5.23 4.03
N GLU A 76 9.78 4.87 3.79
CA GLU A 76 10.16 3.54 3.35
C GLU A 76 9.68 2.50 4.35
N GLU A 77 9.94 2.69 5.65
CA GLU A 77 9.46 1.81 6.70
C GLU A 77 7.91 1.72 6.73
N CYS A 78 7.20 2.81 6.47
CA CYS A 78 5.73 2.78 6.39
C CYS A 78 5.23 1.97 5.19
N ILE A 79 5.84 2.17 4.03
CA ILE A 79 5.51 1.46 2.78
C ILE A 79 5.87 -0.02 2.91
N ASP A 80 7.04 -0.34 3.45
CA ASP A 80 7.50 -1.72 3.68
C ASP A 80 6.56 -2.44 4.64
N ASN A 81 6.22 -1.81 5.77
CA ASN A 81 5.24 -2.38 6.70
C ASN A 81 3.87 -2.59 6.06
N TYR A 82 3.42 -1.68 5.19
CA TYR A 82 2.16 -1.82 4.47
C TYR A 82 2.22 -2.98 3.46
N ASN A 83 3.27 -3.03 2.64
CA ASN A 83 3.50 -4.05 1.63
C ASN A 83 3.58 -5.43 2.28
N GLU A 84 4.31 -5.53 3.38
CA GLU A 84 4.50 -6.77 4.12
C GLU A 84 3.19 -7.29 4.71
N ASN A 85 2.42 -6.42 5.38
CA ASN A 85 1.11 -6.80 5.91
C ASN A 85 0.13 -7.21 4.78
N THR A 86 0.17 -6.50 3.66
CA THR A 86 -0.68 -6.76 2.49
C THR A 86 -0.31 -8.09 1.85
N PHE A 87 0.98 -8.35 1.64
CA PHE A 87 1.51 -9.59 1.09
C PHE A 87 1.02 -10.80 1.88
N TRP A 88 1.24 -10.82 3.20
CA TRP A 88 0.82 -11.96 4.03
C TRP A 88 -0.69 -12.15 4.05
N SER A 89 -1.45 -11.07 4.04
CA SER A 89 -2.91 -11.12 3.97
C SER A 89 -3.39 -11.76 2.67
N ILE A 90 -2.83 -11.33 1.53
CA ILE A 90 -3.16 -11.85 0.20
C ILE A 90 -2.75 -13.31 0.07
N LEU A 91 -1.53 -13.66 0.47
CA LEU A 91 -1.03 -15.02 0.40
C LEU A 91 -1.89 -15.98 1.23
N SER A 92 -2.16 -15.60 2.49
CA SER A 92 -3.04 -16.38 3.38
C SER A 92 -4.43 -16.57 2.78
N ALA A 93 -4.98 -15.53 2.16
CA ALA A 93 -6.29 -15.59 1.52
C ALA A 93 -6.28 -16.54 0.30
N LYS A 94 -5.26 -16.47 -0.55
CA LYS A 94 -5.13 -17.34 -1.73
C LYS A 94 -4.97 -18.81 -1.34
N MET A 95 -4.12 -19.12 -0.36
CA MET A 95 -3.92 -20.48 0.11
C MET A 95 -5.18 -21.03 0.76
N ALA A 96 -5.84 -20.25 1.62
CA ALA A 96 -7.10 -20.67 2.20
C ALA A 96 -8.20 -20.90 1.15
N SER A 97 -8.25 -20.09 0.08
CA SER A 97 -9.18 -20.33 -1.02
C SER A 97 -8.87 -21.65 -1.74
N ARG A 98 -7.60 -21.91 -2.09
CA ARG A 98 -7.16 -23.14 -2.75
C ARG A 98 -7.56 -24.37 -1.93
N ASP A 99 -7.16 -24.40 -0.66
CA ASP A 99 -7.33 -25.61 0.15
C ASP A 99 -8.82 -25.90 0.45
N ILE A 100 -9.64 -24.86 0.64
CA ILE A 100 -11.08 -25.07 0.79
C ILE A 100 -11.75 -25.44 -0.53
N MET A 101 -11.25 -24.97 -1.68
CA MET A 101 -11.73 -25.44 -2.97
C MET A 101 -11.42 -26.92 -3.18
N ASP A 102 -10.23 -27.37 -2.78
CA ASP A 102 -9.86 -28.79 -2.82
C ASP A 102 -10.75 -29.63 -1.87
N GLU A 103 -11.06 -29.13 -0.66
CA GLU A 103 -11.99 -29.79 0.27
C GLU A 103 -13.44 -29.86 -0.26
N LEU A 104 -13.83 -28.96 -1.17
CA LEU A 104 -15.18 -28.89 -1.76
C LEU A 104 -15.24 -29.47 -3.18
N ASP A 105 -14.24 -30.27 -3.58
CA ASP A 105 -14.13 -30.88 -4.91
C ASP A 105 -14.27 -29.86 -6.06
N ASN A 106 -13.77 -28.64 -5.85
CA ASN A 106 -13.85 -27.51 -6.79
C ASN A 106 -15.28 -27.07 -7.17
N CYS A 107 -16.28 -27.40 -6.35
CA CYS A 107 -17.67 -27.00 -6.58
C CYS A 107 -18.12 -25.97 -5.54
N ILE A 108 -18.38 -24.73 -5.98
CA ILE A 108 -19.04 -23.71 -5.15
C ILE A 108 -20.34 -23.30 -5.84
N GLU A 109 -21.47 -23.58 -5.20
CA GLU A 109 -22.80 -23.20 -5.64
C GLU A 109 -23.40 -22.17 -4.68
N GLU A 110 -23.80 -21.02 -5.22
CA GLU A 110 -24.54 -20.00 -4.47
C GLU A 110 -25.81 -20.61 -3.86
N GLY A 111 -26.04 -20.32 -2.57
CA GLY A 111 -27.20 -20.83 -1.83
C GLY A 111 -27.09 -22.26 -1.30
N LYS A 112 -26.07 -23.05 -1.70
CA LYS A 112 -25.83 -24.39 -1.13
C LYS A 112 -24.64 -24.42 -0.18
N ASN A 113 -23.45 -24.12 -0.69
CA ASN A 113 -22.20 -24.25 0.08
C ASN A 113 -21.37 -22.96 0.12
N TYR A 114 -21.82 -21.88 -0.52
CA TYR A 114 -21.12 -20.60 -0.51
C TYR A 114 -20.90 -20.04 0.91
N ALA A 115 -21.91 -20.11 1.78
CA ALA A 115 -21.78 -19.63 3.16
C ALA A 115 -20.74 -20.45 3.96
N GLU A 116 -20.74 -21.77 3.76
CA GLU A 116 -19.77 -22.68 4.35
C GLU A 116 -18.35 -22.41 3.83
N TYR A 117 -18.20 -22.24 2.52
CA TYR A 117 -16.94 -21.84 1.88
C TYR A 117 -16.38 -20.55 2.51
N ILE A 118 -17.21 -19.50 2.64
CA ILE A 118 -16.77 -18.23 3.22
C ILE A 118 -16.31 -18.39 4.67
N ASP A 119 -17.02 -19.15 5.50
CA ASP A 119 -16.66 -19.36 6.90
C ASP A 119 -15.38 -20.19 7.05
N LYS A 120 -15.29 -21.33 6.34
CA LYS A 120 -14.09 -22.18 6.33
C LYS A 120 -12.86 -21.45 5.82
N ARG A 121 -12.98 -20.74 4.69
CA ARG A 121 -11.90 -19.93 4.11
C ARG A 121 -11.43 -18.86 5.07
N LYS A 122 -12.34 -18.13 5.74
CA LYS A 122 -11.97 -17.11 6.73
C LYS A 122 -11.23 -17.70 7.93
N LYS A 123 -11.67 -18.86 8.43
CA LYS A 123 -11.00 -19.57 9.54
C LYS A 123 -9.59 -20.02 9.14
N LEU A 124 -9.44 -20.61 7.96
CA LEU A 124 -8.17 -21.10 7.46
C LEU A 124 -7.20 -19.94 7.14
N GLN A 125 -7.69 -18.87 6.51
CA GLN A 125 -6.91 -17.64 6.28
C GLN A 125 -6.33 -17.07 7.58
N ARG A 126 -7.13 -17.00 8.66
CA ARG A 126 -6.67 -16.52 9.97
C ARG A 126 -5.63 -17.45 10.60
N ARG A 127 -5.69 -18.75 10.31
CA ARG A 127 -4.67 -19.70 10.75
C ARG A 127 -3.36 -19.43 10.01
N TYR A 128 -3.37 -19.39 8.68
CA TYR A 128 -2.18 -19.09 7.87
C TYR A 128 -1.56 -17.75 8.23
N LEU A 129 -2.35 -16.69 8.37
CA LEU A 129 -1.82 -15.38 8.74
C LEU A 129 -1.10 -15.40 10.10
N ARG A 130 -1.58 -16.21 11.07
CA ARG A 130 -0.91 -16.37 12.37
C ARG A 130 0.37 -17.19 12.26
N GLU A 131 0.37 -18.23 11.43
CA GLU A 131 1.54 -19.07 11.19
C GLU A 131 2.66 -18.28 10.51
N PHE A 132 2.34 -17.47 9.49
CA PHE A 132 3.29 -16.59 8.83
C PHE A 132 3.86 -15.52 9.77
N LYS A 133 2.99 -14.85 10.55
CA LYS A 133 3.44 -13.80 11.49
C LYS A 133 4.27 -14.33 12.66
N ARG A 134 4.09 -15.58 13.08
CA ARG A 134 4.90 -16.20 14.14
C ARG A 134 6.25 -16.68 13.65
N GLY A 135 6.37 -16.96 12.35
CA GLY A 135 7.55 -17.60 11.79
C GLY A 135 8.77 -16.69 11.64
N ASN A 136 8.64 -15.36 11.63
CA ASN A 136 9.72 -14.44 11.20
C ASN A 136 10.46 -14.99 9.96
N TYR A 137 9.72 -15.55 9.00
CA TYR A 137 10.26 -16.16 7.78
C TYR A 137 11.06 -17.47 7.96
N GLU A 138 11.25 -17.98 9.18
CA GLU A 138 11.98 -19.21 9.52
C GLU A 138 11.07 -20.42 9.77
N ASN A 139 9.95 -20.53 9.05
CA ASN A 139 9.02 -21.64 9.26
C ASN A 139 9.14 -22.67 8.13
N ASP A 140 9.99 -23.68 8.34
CA ASP A 140 10.25 -24.80 7.42
C ASP A 140 9.02 -25.70 7.19
N ASN A 141 7.96 -25.52 7.98
CA ASN A 141 6.70 -26.27 7.89
C ASN A 141 5.58 -25.48 7.19
N LEU A 142 5.90 -24.37 6.54
CA LEU A 142 4.92 -23.71 5.67
C LEU A 142 4.59 -24.66 4.51
N PRO A 143 3.31 -24.80 4.12
CA PRO A 143 2.88 -25.77 3.12
C PRO A 143 3.25 -25.26 1.71
N TYR A 144 4.55 -25.31 1.40
CA TYR A 144 5.17 -25.08 0.10
C TYR A 144 5.66 -26.40 -0.48
#